data_AF-T2JEW4-F1
#
_entry.id   AF-T2JEW4-F1
#
_cell.length_a   1.000
_cell.length_b   1.000
_cell.length_c   1.000
_cell.angle_alpha   90.00
_cell.angle_beta   90.00
_cell.angle_gamma   90.00
#
_symmetry.space_group_name_H-M   'P 1'
#
loop_
_entity.id
_entity.type
_entity.pdbx_description
1 polymer ?
#
loop_
_entity_poly.entity_id
_entity_poly.type
_entity_poly.pdbx_seq_one_letter_code
_entity_poly.pdbx_strand_id
1 'polypeptide(L)'
;MKLPPQLENLRKELEATQKLYLKITPSFSNKLTIWESKFGGEPYFPKKLNYPKSPEGNPLTLLAQINFSETLLLDNFPKEGILQFYIDSYHNLYGMNDEDLAEQKYFRVIYFEEIDLDEKNLITDFSFLPSIDDPDVILPFIGSFALKFEQKHEPITGGDYRLEKIIENFVSGSKEKLDYYDLLDDYFELYEGEEHKLGGYPFFTQDDPRMNFDETIEPYELLFQMISDDDADIIWGDMGVGNFFIQPSALRNLDFSQVIYSYDCS
;
A
#
# COMPACT_ATOMS: atom_id res chain seq x y z
N MET A 1 -24.61 -2.07 -2.60
CA MET A 1 -23.94 -2.24 -1.29
C MET A 1 -24.90 -2.92 -0.31
N LYS A 2 -24.42 -3.91 0.45
CA LYS A 2 -25.14 -4.55 1.57
C LYS A 2 -24.83 -3.74 2.83
N LEU A 3 -25.80 -3.52 3.70
CA LEU A 3 -25.59 -2.79 4.96
C LEU A 3 -26.29 -3.52 6.11
N PRO A 4 -25.79 -3.39 7.35
CA PRO A 4 -26.55 -3.72 8.55
C PRO A 4 -27.85 -2.90 8.57
N PRO A 5 -28.99 -3.46 9.02
CA PRO A 5 -30.26 -2.75 9.05
C PRO A 5 -30.21 -1.37 9.73
N GLN A 6 -29.38 -1.25 10.77
CA GLN A 6 -29.19 -0.03 11.56
C GLN A 6 -28.46 1.07 10.77
N LEU A 7 -27.63 0.70 9.78
CA LEU A 7 -26.86 1.63 8.94
C LEU A 7 -27.58 1.99 7.63
N GLU A 8 -28.79 1.48 7.38
CA GLU A 8 -29.56 1.82 6.18
C GLU A 8 -29.86 3.32 6.06
N ASN A 9 -29.98 4.03 7.19
CA ASN A 9 -30.14 5.49 7.21
C ASN A 9 -28.92 6.23 6.64
N LEU A 10 -27.74 5.61 6.66
CA LEU A 10 -26.50 6.13 6.10
C LEU A 10 -26.23 5.67 4.67
N ARG A 11 -27.12 4.88 4.05
CA ARG A 11 -26.90 4.30 2.72
C ARG A 11 -26.39 5.32 1.70
N LYS A 12 -27.04 6.48 1.60
CA LYS A 12 -26.65 7.50 0.63
C LYS A 12 -25.25 8.06 0.89
N GLU A 13 -24.89 8.23 2.14
CA GLU A 13 -23.57 8.74 2.55
C GLU A 13 -22.49 7.70 2.27
N LEU A 14 -22.73 6.44 2.65
CA LEU A 14 -21.81 5.32 2.40
C LEU A 14 -21.67 4.98 0.91
N GLU A 15 -22.76 5.04 0.13
CA GLU A 15 -22.70 4.88 -1.34
C GLU A 15 -21.95 6.04 -2.02
N ALA A 16 -21.93 7.23 -1.42
CA ALA A 16 -21.14 8.36 -1.93
C ALA A 16 -19.63 8.19 -1.68
N THR A 17 -19.23 7.26 -0.80
CA THR A 17 -17.81 6.95 -0.56
C THR A 17 -17.21 6.00 -1.59
N GLN A 18 -17.98 5.48 -2.56
CA GLN A 18 -17.46 4.52 -3.54
C GLN A 18 -16.22 5.06 -4.27
N LYS A 19 -15.12 4.29 -4.24
CA LYS A 19 -13.88 4.57 -4.95
C LYS A 19 -13.50 3.43 -5.88
N LEU A 20 -13.00 3.79 -7.06
CA LEU A 20 -12.33 2.86 -7.98
C LEU A 20 -10.93 2.56 -7.45
N TYR A 21 -10.53 1.29 -7.49
CA TYR A 21 -9.18 0.83 -7.17
C TYR A 21 -8.77 -0.33 -8.10
N LEU A 22 -7.49 -0.68 -8.09
CA LEU A 22 -7.00 -1.89 -8.74
C LEU A 22 -6.70 -2.94 -7.68
N LYS A 23 -7.46 -4.04 -7.71
CA LYS A 23 -7.05 -5.26 -7.02
C LYS A 23 -5.82 -5.83 -7.71
N ILE A 24 -4.87 -6.27 -6.90
CA ILE A 24 -3.66 -6.95 -7.34
C ILE A 24 -3.78 -8.42 -6.96
N THR A 25 -3.44 -9.32 -7.87
CA THR A 25 -3.33 -10.76 -7.59
C THR A 25 -1.93 -11.22 -7.96
N PRO A 26 -1.07 -11.54 -6.96
CA PRO A 26 0.27 -12.03 -7.23
C PRO A 26 0.26 -13.50 -7.68
N SER A 27 1.26 -13.89 -8.45
CA SER A 27 1.56 -15.30 -8.76
C SER A 27 3.06 -15.50 -8.89
N PHE A 28 3.62 -16.49 -8.19
CA PHE A 28 5.06 -16.72 -8.19
C PHE A 28 5.62 -16.87 -9.61
N SER A 29 6.73 -16.19 -9.91
CA SER A 29 7.39 -16.25 -11.20
C SER A 29 8.89 -15.95 -11.11
N ASN A 30 9.70 -16.80 -11.76
CA ASN A 30 11.14 -16.61 -11.91
C ASN A 30 11.56 -16.16 -13.32
N LYS A 31 10.61 -15.65 -14.11
CA LYS A 31 10.82 -15.30 -15.54
C LYS A 31 10.51 -13.85 -15.86
N LEU A 32 10.33 -13.02 -14.84
CA LEU A 32 9.99 -11.62 -15.00
C LEU A 32 11.20 -10.83 -15.48
N THR A 33 10.97 -10.01 -16.48
CA THR A 33 11.91 -9.00 -16.95
C THR A 33 11.97 -7.83 -15.97
N ILE A 34 13.02 -7.01 -16.06
CA ILE A 34 13.25 -5.89 -15.14
C ILE A 34 12.18 -4.79 -15.22
N TRP A 35 11.41 -4.70 -16.32
CA TRP A 35 10.39 -3.66 -16.53
C TRP A 35 8.99 -4.06 -16.07
N GLU A 36 8.73 -5.34 -15.84
CA GLU A 36 7.39 -5.84 -15.52
C GLU A 36 6.96 -5.47 -14.10
N SER A 37 5.66 -5.29 -13.90
CA SER A 37 5.06 -5.14 -12.58
C SER A 37 5.26 -6.42 -11.77
N LYS A 38 5.75 -6.28 -10.54
CA LYS A 38 6.12 -7.41 -9.69
C LYS A 38 6.05 -7.07 -8.21
N PHE A 39 5.81 -8.08 -7.37
CA PHE A 39 6.30 -8.06 -5.99
C PHE A 39 7.66 -8.75 -5.94
N GLY A 40 8.59 -8.17 -5.18
CA GLY A 40 9.94 -8.70 -5.04
C GLY A 40 10.75 -8.77 -6.32
N GLY A 41 11.85 -9.53 -6.24
CA GLY A 41 12.77 -9.74 -7.35
C GLY A 41 13.63 -8.51 -7.67
N GLU A 42 14.22 -8.54 -8.86
CA GLU A 42 15.15 -7.50 -9.32
C GLU A 42 14.40 -6.32 -9.95
N PRO A 43 14.66 -5.07 -9.49
CA PRO A 43 13.99 -3.87 -9.99
C PRO A 43 14.57 -3.37 -11.32
N TYR A 44 13.77 -2.61 -12.06
CA TYR A 44 14.28 -1.64 -13.03
C TYR A 44 15.14 -0.60 -12.29
N PHE A 45 16.43 -0.44 -12.64
CA PHE A 45 17.25 0.61 -12.03
C PHE A 45 18.34 1.14 -12.97
N PRO A 46 18.35 2.43 -13.33
CA PRO A 46 19.40 3.01 -14.16
C PRO A 46 20.78 3.05 -13.47
N LYS A 47 21.84 2.64 -14.17
CA LYS A 47 23.25 2.64 -13.67
C LYS A 47 23.75 4.01 -13.22
N LYS A 48 23.18 5.09 -13.77
CA LYS A 48 23.59 6.47 -13.50
C LYS A 48 23.07 7.00 -12.15
N LEU A 49 22.14 6.29 -11.52
CA LEU A 49 21.51 6.70 -10.25
C LEU A 49 22.11 5.93 -9.09
N ASN A 50 22.07 6.55 -7.90
CA ASN A 50 22.47 5.88 -6.68
C ASN A 50 21.34 4.98 -6.20
N TYR A 51 21.63 3.70 -6.02
CA TYR A 51 20.70 2.73 -5.46
C TYR A 51 20.30 3.13 -4.02
N PRO A 52 19.01 3.03 -3.63
CA PRO A 52 18.57 3.45 -2.31
C PRO A 52 19.21 2.62 -1.19
N LYS A 53 19.58 3.30 -0.11
CA LYS A 53 20.20 2.70 1.07
C LYS A 53 19.58 3.27 2.35
N SER A 54 19.62 2.49 3.41
CA SER A 54 19.33 2.93 4.77
C SER A 54 20.43 3.86 5.32
N PRO A 55 20.21 4.54 6.46
CA PRO A 55 21.23 5.33 7.14
C PRO A 55 22.51 4.54 7.49
N GLU A 56 22.39 3.24 7.73
CA GLU A 56 23.48 2.32 8.03
C GLU A 56 24.27 1.94 6.76
N GLY A 57 23.76 2.29 5.58
CA GLY A 57 24.37 2.03 4.29
C GLY A 57 23.94 0.70 3.66
N ASN A 58 22.97 0.00 4.24
CA ASN A 58 22.41 -1.23 3.69
C ASN A 58 21.60 -0.91 2.44
N PRO A 59 21.82 -1.60 1.30
CA PRO A 59 20.95 -1.49 0.13
C PRO A 59 19.52 -1.93 0.47
N LEU A 60 18.53 -1.11 0.07
CA LEU A 60 17.12 -1.46 0.31
C LEU A 60 16.63 -2.53 -0.67
N THR A 61 15.79 -3.44 -0.23
CA THR A 61 15.23 -4.52 -1.06
C THR A 61 13.92 -4.07 -1.70
N LEU A 62 13.69 -4.45 -2.97
CA LEU A 62 12.44 -4.16 -3.66
C LEU A 62 11.27 -4.91 -3.00
N LEU A 63 10.27 -4.17 -2.54
CA LEU A 63 8.99 -4.71 -2.09
C LEU A 63 8.04 -4.89 -3.28
N ALA A 64 7.83 -3.83 -4.05
CA ALA A 64 6.93 -3.85 -5.20
C ALA A 64 7.39 -2.90 -6.30
N GLN A 65 7.11 -3.26 -7.54
CA GLN A 65 7.28 -2.43 -8.74
C GLN A 65 5.98 -2.48 -9.53
N ILE A 66 5.45 -1.31 -9.90
CA ILE A 66 4.24 -1.15 -10.70
C ILE A 66 4.61 -0.40 -11.97
N ASN A 67 4.54 -1.07 -13.11
CA ASN A 67 4.65 -0.45 -14.42
C ASN A 67 3.26 0.00 -14.86
N PHE A 68 3.01 1.32 -14.88
CA PHE A 68 1.68 1.84 -15.18
C PHE A 68 1.20 1.51 -16.60
N SER A 69 2.12 1.21 -17.52
CA SER A 69 1.79 0.74 -18.87
C SER A 69 1.09 -0.63 -18.88
N GLU A 70 1.18 -1.40 -17.79
CA GLU A 70 0.54 -2.71 -17.61
C GLU A 70 -0.75 -2.62 -16.78
N THR A 71 -1.07 -1.44 -16.25
CA THR A 71 -2.23 -1.24 -15.38
C THR A 71 -3.44 -0.74 -16.16
N LEU A 72 -4.62 -0.86 -15.53
CA LEU A 72 -5.82 -0.17 -16.01
C LEU A 72 -5.83 1.27 -15.44
N LEU A 73 -6.40 2.21 -16.17
CA LEU A 73 -6.44 3.62 -15.75
C LEU A 73 -7.13 3.79 -14.39
N LEU A 74 -6.46 4.47 -13.45
CA LEU A 74 -7.02 4.98 -12.21
C LEU A 74 -6.97 6.50 -12.21
N ASP A 75 -7.98 7.14 -11.61
CA ASP A 75 -8.02 8.59 -11.51
C ASP A 75 -6.83 9.13 -10.72
N ASN A 76 -6.15 10.13 -11.26
CA ASN A 76 -4.95 10.79 -10.71
C ASN A 76 -3.66 9.95 -10.68
N PHE A 77 -3.71 8.65 -11.00
CA PHE A 77 -2.51 7.84 -11.13
C PHE A 77 -1.77 8.11 -12.44
N PRO A 78 -0.45 7.87 -12.50
CA PRO A 78 0.31 7.94 -13.75
C PRO A 78 -0.22 6.93 -14.78
N LYS A 79 -0.09 7.28 -16.07
CA LYS A 79 -0.50 6.42 -17.19
C LYS A 79 0.63 5.54 -17.73
N GLU A 80 1.86 5.95 -17.43
CA GLU A 80 3.11 5.32 -17.86
C GLU A 80 4.14 5.53 -16.75
N GLY A 81 5.36 5.03 -16.95
CA GLY A 81 6.40 5.05 -15.94
C GLY A 81 6.30 3.88 -14.96
N ILE A 82 7.32 3.77 -14.10
CA ILE A 82 7.48 2.68 -13.14
C ILE A 82 7.56 3.28 -11.73
N LEU A 83 6.64 2.90 -10.85
CA LEU A 83 6.67 3.21 -9.43
C LEU A 83 7.21 2.02 -8.64
N GLN A 84 8.12 2.27 -7.72
CA GLN A 84 8.76 1.25 -6.89
C GLN A 84 8.70 1.60 -5.41
N PHE A 85 8.58 0.55 -4.60
CA PHE A 85 8.57 0.58 -3.15
C PHE A 85 9.71 -0.31 -2.65
N TYR A 86 10.55 0.23 -1.79
CA TYR A 86 11.72 -0.44 -1.22
C TYR A 86 11.66 -0.42 0.30
N ILE A 87 12.18 -1.46 0.94
CA ILE A 87 12.29 -1.56 2.41
C ILE A 87 13.68 -2.06 2.82
N ASP A 88 14.15 -1.66 4.01
CA ASP A 88 15.35 -2.21 4.63
C ASP A 88 15.01 -3.57 5.23
N SER A 89 15.59 -4.62 4.66
CA SER A 89 15.35 -5.99 5.11
C SER A 89 16.04 -6.33 6.43
N TYR A 90 16.88 -5.45 6.98
CA TYR A 90 17.45 -5.62 8.32
C TYR A 90 16.68 -4.83 9.39
N HIS A 91 15.62 -4.12 9.01
CA HIS A 91 14.81 -3.35 9.94
C HIS A 91 13.66 -4.22 10.49
N ASN A 92 13.54 -4.27 11.82
CA ASN A 92 12.58 -5.13 12.53
C ASN A 92 11.10 -4.78 12.30
N LEU A 93 10.80 -3.59 11.76
CA LEU A 93 9.46 -3.15 11.38
C LEU A 93 9.27 -3.11 9.86
N TYR A 94 9.95 -4.00 9.11
CA TYR A 94 9.86 -4.08 7.65
C TYR A 94 10.11 -2.72 6.96
N GLY A 95 11.05 -1.92 7.48
CA GLY A 95 11.38 -0.59 6.97
C GLY A 95 10.45 0.56 7.40
N MET A 96 9.42 0.31 8.21
CA MET A 96 8.56 1.38 8.75
C MET A 96 9.37 2.21 9.76
N ASN A 97 9.25 3.54 9.67
CA ASN A 97 9.80 4.48 10.64
C ASN A 97 8.67 4.95 11.57
N ASP A 98 8.62 4.43 12.79
CA ASP A 98 7.58 4.71 13.77
C ASP A 98 7.70 6.11 14.42
N GLU A 99 8.86 6.78 14.28
CA GLU A 99 9.04 8.17 14.72
C GLU A 99 8.44 9.18 13.73
N ASP A 100 8.58 8.92 12.43
CA ASP A 100 8.04 9.74 11.33
C ASP A 100 7.75 8.85 10.11
N LEU A 101 6.47 8.53 9.92
CA LEU A 101 6.00 7.65 8.86
C LEU A 101 6.30 8.18 7.45
N ALA A 102 6.52 9.50 7.28
CA ALA A 102 6.87 10.12 6.00
C ALA A 102 8.38 10.10 5.71
N GLU A 103 9.22 9.93 6.74
CA GLU A 103 10.66 9.99 6.60
C GLU A 103 11.22 8.68 6.02
N GLN A 104 11.61 8.73 4.75
CA GLN A 104 12.11 7.60 3.95
C GLN A 104 13.54 7.15 4.31
N LYS A 105 13.79 6.90 5.61
CA LYS A 105 15.04 6.36 6.17
C LYS A 105 15.20 4.89 5.80
N TYR A 106 14.28 4.05 6.25
CA TYR A 106 14.33 2.59 6.12
C TYR A 106 13.42 2.06 5.01
N PHE A 107 12.73 2.95 4.30
CA PHE A 107 12.01 2.64 3.07
C PHE A 107 12.34 3.66 2.00
N ARG A 108 11.96 3.38 0.74
CA ARG A 108 12.05 4.36 -0.34
C ARG A 108 10.95 4.15 -1.36
N VAL A 109 10.34 5.23 -1.80
CA VAL A 109 9.42 5.25 -2.95
C VAL A 109 10.08 6.03 -4.08
N ILE A 110 10.21 5.39 -5.23
CA ILE A 110 10.86 5.97 -6.41
C ILE A 110 9.93 5.84 -7.61
N TYR A 111 9.71 6.94 -8.31
CA TYR A 111 9.00 6.94 -9.57
C TYR A 111 9.95 7.30 -10.72
N PHE A 112 9.99 6.43 -11.72
CA PHE A 112 10.71 6.64 -12.97
C PHE A 112 9.71 6.96 -14.07
N GLU A 113 9.65 8.23 -14.46
CA GLU A 113 8.75 8.68 -15.53
C GLU A 113 9.21 8.17 -16.90
N GLU A 114 10.49 8.34 -17.22
CA GLU A 114 11.09 7.91 -18.49
C GLU A 114 11.80 6.57 -18.33
N ILE A 115 11.31 5.55 -19.05
CA ILE A 115 11.83 4.19 -18.98
C ILE A 115 12.84 3.93 -20.09
N ASP A 116 14.08 3.61 -19.69
CA ASP A 116 15.12 3.13 -20.59
C ASP A 116 14.90 1.65 -20.93
N LEU A 117 14.84 1.32 -22.22
CA LEU A 117 14.61 -0.03 -22.72
C LEU A 117 15.90 -0.74 -23.15
N ASP A 118 17.06 -0.08 -23.09
CA ASP A 118 18.36 -0.71 -23.31
C ASP A 118 18.93 -1.22 -21.98
N GLU A 119 18.89 -2.55 -21.80
CA GLU A 119 19.41 -3.24 -20.62
C GLU A 119 20.87 -2.86 -20.27
N LYS A 120 21.67 -2.42 -21.26
CA LYS A 120 23.04 -1.98 -21.01
C LYS A 120 23.13 -0.75 -20.11
N ASN A 121 22.09 0.08 -20.08
CA ASN A 121 22.02 1.28 -19.24
C ASN A 121 21.50 0.97 -17.82
N LEU A 122 21.07 -0.26 -17.57
CA LEU A 122 20.42 -0.70 -16.34
C LEU A 122 21.35 -1.58 -15.50
N ILE A 123 21.15 -1.55 -14.19
CA ILE A 123 21.78 -2.49 -13.27
C ILE A 123 21.18 -3.87 -13.57
N THR A 124 22.04 -4.86 -13.78
CA THR A 124 21.66 -6.26 -14.06
C THR A 124 22.37 -7.25 -13.13
N ASP A 125 23.21 -6.74 -12.23
CA ASP A 125 23.90 -7.51 -11.22
C ASP A 125 23.50 -6.94 -9.86
N PHE A 126 22.58 -7.63 -9.20
CA PHE A 126 22.05 -7.28 -7.89
C PHE A 126 22.70 -8.10 -6.76
N SER A 127 23.88 -8.68 -7.00
CA SER A 127 24.63 -9.44 -5.97
C SER A 127 25.05 -8.62 -4.74
N PHE A 128 24.90 -7.29 -4.79
CA PHE A 128 25.11 -6.39 -3.66
C PHE A 128 23.90 -6.33 -2.71
N LEU A 129 22.74 -6.85 -3.09
CA LEU A 129 21.57 -6.91 -2.23
C LEU A 129 21.72 -7.93 -1.10
N PRO A 130 21.00 -7.75 0.02
CA PRO A 130 20.95 -8.74 1.09
C PRO A 130 20.57 -10.14 0.55
N SER A 131 21.26 -11.16 1.03
CA SER A 131 20.98 -12.55 0.64
C SER A 131 19.74 -13.05 1.37
N ILE A 132 18.83 -13.73 0.67
CA ILE A 132 17.67 -14.39 1.31
C ILE A 132 18.07 -15.54 2.25
N ASP A 133 19.30 -16.04 2.13
CA ASP A 133 19.86 -17.06 3.03
C ASP A 133 20.44 -16.46 4.33
N ASP A 134 20.47 -15.12 4.45
CA ASP A 134 20.92 -14.43 5.66
C ASP A 134 19.81 -14.49 6.73
N PRO A 135 20.07 -15.06 7.92
CA PRO A 135 19.04 -15.19 8.96
C PRO A 135 18.56 -13.86 9.54
N ASP A 136 19.32 -12.77 9.34
CA ASP A 136 18.95 -11.43 9.81
C ASP A 136 18.06 -10.68 8.79
N VAL A 137 17.86 -11.25 7.58
CA VAL A 137 16.96 -10.70 6.57
C VAL A 137 15.51 -11.01 6.91
N ILE A 138 14.73 -9.94 7.07
CA ILE A 138 13.32 -9.93 7.40
C ILE A 138 12.57 -9.29 6.22
N LEU A 139 11.83 -10.12 5.49
CA LEU A 139 10.99 -9.71 4.37
C LEU A 139 9.63 -10.37 4.50
N PRO A 140 8.56 -9.72 4.01
CA PRO A 140 7.23 -10.32 4.07
C PRO A 140 7.07 -11.51 3.12
N PHE A 141 7.98 -11.70 2.15
CA PHE A 141 7.97 -12.84 1.24
C PHE A 141 9.37 -13.10 0.70
N ILE A 142 9.56 -14.25 0.04
CA ILE A 142 10.78 -14.59 -0.68
C ILE A 142 10.45 -14.87 -2.14
N GLY A 143 11.22 -14.25 -3.05
CA GLY A 143 11.13 -14.50 -4.49
C GLY A 143 10.51 -13.32 -5.25
N SER A 144 9.87 -13.64 -6.37
CA SER A 144 9.25 -12.65 -7.24
C SER A 144 7.90 -13.13 -7.74
N PHE A 145 6.95 -12.22 -7.86
CA PHE A 145 5.57 -12.51 -8.19
C PHE A 145 5.11 -11.63 -9.34
N ALA A 146 4.59 -12.24 -10.39
CA ALA A 146 3.92 -11.54 -11.48
C ALA A 146 2.59 -10.99 -10.98
N LEU A 147 2.23 -9.77 -11.40
CA LEU A 147 1.01 -9.11 -10.93
C LEU A 147 -0.08 -9.11 -12.01
N LYS A 148 -1.29 -9.46 -11.60
CA LYS A 148 -2.51 -9.24 -12.38
C LYS A 148 -3.34 -8.14 -11.73
N PHE A 149 -3.81 -7.19 -12.54
CA PHE A 149 -4.65 -6.09 -12.10
C PHE A 149 -6.11 -6.29 -12.51
N GLU A 150 -7.04 -5.96 -11.61
CA GLU A 150 -8.48 -5.92 -11.85
C GLU A 150 -9.09 -4.63 -11.28
N GLN A 151 -9.86 -3.90 -12.10
CA GLN A 151 -10.61 -2.74 -11.64
C GLN A 151 -11.80 -3.17 -10.80
N LYS A 152 -11.87 -2.65 -9.57
CA LYS A 152 -12.97 -2.87 -8.63
C LYS A 152 -13.43 -1.56 -8.02
N HIS A 153 -14.63 -1.59 -7.43
CA HIS A 153 -15.13 -0.48 -6.61
C HIS A 153 -15.39 -0.99 -5.20
N GLU A 154 -15.02 -0.18 -4.23
CA GLU A 154 -15.31 -0.42 -2.81
C GLU A 154 -15.83 0.87 -2.16
N PRO A 155 -16.71 0.77 -1.16
CA PRO A 155 -16.93 1.90 -0.27
C PRO A 155 -15.74 2.10 0.67
N ILE A 156 -15.83 3.13 1.50
CA ILE A 156 -14.99 3.25 2.68
C ILE A 156 -14.97 1.92 3.45
N THR A 157 -13.78 1.49 3.85
CA THR A 157 -13.56 0.26 4.62
C THR A 157 -13.85 0.47 6.10
N GLY A 158 -14.05 -0.63 6.81
CA GLY A 158 -14.26 -0.64 8.26
C GLY A 158 -13.10 -0.03 9.05
N GLY A 159 -11.86 -0.23 8.58
CA GLY A 159 -10.65 0.24 9.24
C GLY A 159 -10.22 1.67 8.88
N ASP A 160 -10.91 2.38 7.98
CA ASP A 160 -10.54 3.76 7.65
C ASP A 160 -11.11 4.74 8.68
N TYR A 161 -10.25 5.58 9.27
CA TYR A 161 -10.61 6.53 10.33
C TYR A 161 -11.79 7.47 9.98
N ARG A 162 -12.08 7.67 8.68
CA ARG A 162 -13.19 8.53 8.24
C ARG A 162 -14.55 7.87 8.48
N LEU A 163 -14.62 6.54 8.54
CA LEU A 163 -15.85 5.82 8.84
C LEU A 163 -16.28 6.07 10.29
N GLU A 164 -15.33 6.05 11.22
CA GLU A 164 -15.57 6.35 12.63
C GLU A 164 -16.33 7.66 12.81
N LYS A 165 -15.88 8.72 12.12
CA LYS A 165 -16.56 10.03 12.14
C LYS A 165 -17.99 9.98 11.58
N ILE A 166 -18.23 9.19 10.53
CA ILE A 166 -19.57 9.02 9.95
C ILE A 166 -20.50 8.34 10.97
N ILE A 167 -20.05 7.24 11.57
CA ILE A 167 -20.84 6.48 12.55
C ILE A 167 -21.01 7.27 13.85
N GLU A 168 -19.98 7.95 14.35
CA GLU A 168 -20.05 8.78 15.56
C GLU A 168 -21.11 9.88 15.41
N ASN A 169 -21.12 10.58 14.28
CA ASN A 169 -22.11 11.62 13.98
C ASN A 169 -23.52 11.03 13.89
N PHE A 170 -23.67 9.84 13.29
CA PHE A 170 -24.94 9.15 13.19
C PHE A 170 -25.49 8.74 14.56
N VAL A 171 -24.66 8.11 15.40
CA VAL A 171 -25.02 7.70 16.77
C VAL A 171 -25.39 8.93 17.60
N SER A 172 -24.58 9.99 17.57
CA SER A 172 -24.83 11.23 18.32
C SER A 172 -26.10 11.96 17.87
N GLY A 173 -26.47 11.86 16.60
CA GLY A 173 -27.68 12.45 16.03
C GLY A 173 -28.95 11.60 16.18
N SER A 174 -28.82 10.33 16.58
CA SER A 174 -29.94 9.39 16.65
C SER A 174 -30.78 9.58 17.92
N LYS A 175 -32.09 9.36 17.79
CA LYS A 175 -33.02 9.28 18.93
C LYS A 175 -33.08 7.88 19.54
N GLU A 176 -32.59 6.89 18.80
CA GLU A 176 -32.52 5.51 19.24
C GLU A 176 -31.19 5.28 19.96
N LYS A 177 -31.18 4.35 20.92
CA LYS A 177 -29.94 3.95 21.57
C LYS A 177 -29.20 2.99 20.63
N LEU A 178 -28.29 3.53 19.85
CA LEU A 178 -27.37 2.79 19.00
C LEU A 178 -26.04 2.56 19.75
N ASP A 179 -25.45 1.38 19.57
CA ASP A 179 -24.11 1.11 20.07
C ASP A 179 -23.09 1.42 18.98
N TYR A 180 -22.12 2.27 19.29
CA TYR A 180 -21.11 2.71 18.33
C TYR A 180 -20.20 1.58 17.87
N TYR A 181 -19.77 0.72 18.80
CA TYR A 181 -18.83 -0.36 18.52
C TYR A 181 -19.52 -1.48 17.74
N ASP A 182 -20.74 -1.86 18.12
CA ASP A 182 -21.50 -2.88 17.38
C ASP A 182 -21.70 -2.47 15.91
N LEU A 183 -21.91 -1.17 15.63
CA LEU A 183 -22.09 -0.67 14.26
C LEU A 183 -20.80 -0.67 13.45
N LEU A 184 -19.66 -0.38 14.07
CA LEU A 184 -18.36 -0.48 13.42
C LEU A 184 -18.02 -1.93 13.09
N ASP A 185 -18.19 -2.84 14.06
CA ASP A 185 -17.93 -4.26 13.89
C ASP A 185 -18.81 -4.86 12.79
N ASP A 186 -20.13 -4.61 12.84
CA ASP A 186 -21.10 -5.07 11.83
C ASP A 186 -20.75 -4.54 10.41
N TYR A 187 -20.18 -3.34 10.30
CA TYR A 187 -19.75 -2.78 9.02
C TYR A 187 -18.40 -3.36 8.56
N PHE A 188 -17.46 -3.53 9.48
CA PHE A 188 -16.14 -4.09 9.23
C PHE A 188 -16.25 -5.48 8.61
N GLU A 189 -17.07 -6.37 9.18
CA GLU A 189 -17.34 -7.72 8.63
C GLU A 189 -17.83 -7.74 7.17
N LEU A 190 -18.36 -6.62 6.66
CA LEU A 190 -18.82 -6.50 5.28
C LEU A 190 -17.79 -5.85 4.34
N TYR A 191 -16.91 -5.01 4.90
CA TYR A 191 -16.06 -4.09 4.17
C TYR A 191 -14.68 -3.95 4.82
N GLU A 192 -14.02 -5.07 5.10
CA GLU A 192 -12.66 -5.11 5.69
C GLU A 192 -11.64 -4.41 4.78
N GLY A 193 -11.69 -4.73 3.48
CA GLY A 193 -10.75 -4.19 2.50
C GLY A 193 -9.40 -4.92 2.46
N GLU A 194 -9.32 -6.12 3.05
CA GLU A 194 -8.17 -7.01 3.06
C GLU A 194 -7.89 -7.58 1.66
N GLU A 195 -7.28 -6.76 0.81
CA GLU A 195 -6.80 -7.17 -0.52
C GLU A 195 -5.48 -6.44 -0.83
N HIS A 196 -4.59 -7.07 -1.60
CA HIS A 196 -3.52 -6.33 -2.26
C HIS A 196 -4.13 -5.35 -3.26
N LYS A 197 -3.79 -4.06 -3.17
CA LYS A 197 -4.42 -3.07 -4.02
C LYS A 197 -3.58 -1.83 -4.28
N LEU A 198 -3.92 -1.15 -5.38
CA LEU A 198 -3.46 0.19 -5.73
C LEU A 198 -4.68 1.14 -5.69
N GLY A 199 -4.59 2.22 -4.91
CA GLY A 199 -5.74 3.09 -4.64
C GLY A 199 -6.77 2.45 -3.71
N GLY A 200 -7.95 3.09 -3.58
CA GLY A 200 -9.05 2.60 -2.74
C GLY A 200 -8.99 3.10 -1.30
N TYR A 201 -9.43 2.25 -0.37
CA TYR A 201 -9.43 2.44 1.07
C TYR A 201 -8.58 1.36 1.76
N PRO A 202 -7.88 1.69 2.85
CA PRO A 202 -6.98 0.76 3.50
C PRO A 202 -7.69 -0.27 4.37
N PHE A 203 -6.98 -1.37 4.59
CA PHE A 203 -7.21 -2.31 5.66
C PHE A 203 -6.08 -2.18 6.70
N PHE A 204 -6.41 -2.45 7.95
CA PHE A 204 -5.52 -2.46 9.11
C PHE A 204 -5.93 -3.61 10.02
N THR A 205 -4.95 -4.23 10.68
CA THR A 205 -5.23 -5.17 11.78
C THR A 205 -5.35 -4.45 13.13
N GLN A 206 -4.83 -3.23 13.20
CA GLN A 206 -4.90 -2.33 14.35
C GLN A 206 -5.61 -1.02 13.96
N ASP A 207 -5.23 0.11 14.56
CA ASP A 207 -5.81 1.42 14.30
C ASP A 207 -5.15 2.13 13.12
N ASP A 208 -5.92 2.92 12.38
CA ASP A 208 -5.44 3.75 11.29
C ASP A 208 -4.53 4.88 11.81
N PRO A 209 -3.22 4.91 11.47
CA PRO A 209 -2.28 5.89 12.00
C PRO A 209 -2.63 7.33 11.60
N ARG A 210 -3.42 7.51 10.54
CA ARG A 210 -3.82 8.82 10.02
C ARG A 210 -4.86 9.49 10.91
N MET A 211 -5.49 8.77 11.85
CA MET A 211 -6.53 9.31 12.74
C MET A 211 -6.04 10.50 13.57
N ASN A 212 -4.73 10.54 13.88
CA ASN A 212 -4.10 11.56 14.72
C ASN A 212 -3.36 12.64 13.92
N PHE A 213 -3.47 12.63 12.58
CA PHE A 213 -2.80 13.61 11.75
C PHE A 213 -3.50 14.97 11.81
N ASP A 214 -2.77 16.03 11.48
CA ASP A 214 -3.31 17.39 11.44
C ASP A 214 -4.45 17.49 10.40
N GLU A 215 -5.66 17.78 10.85
CA GLU A 215 -6.83 17.90 9.96
C GLU A 215 -6.75 19.11 9.01
N THR A 216 -5.78 20.02 9.20
CA THR A 216 -5.58 21.19 8.33
C THR A 216 -4.77 20.88 7.07
N ILE A 217 -4.07 19.73 7.02
CA ILE A 217 -3.33 19.30 5.82
C ILE A 217 -4.23 18.50 4.86
N GLU A 218 -3.83 18.39 3.59
CA GLU A 218 -4.54 17.53 2.63
C GLU A 218 -4.50 16.08 3.13
N PRO A 219 -5.65 15.38 3.21
CA PRO A 219 -5.68 13.99 3.67
C PRO A 219 -4.86 13.06 2.79
N TYR A 220 -4.17 12.13 3.43
CA TYR A 220 -3.46 11.06 2.75
C TYR A 220 -4.43 9.97 2.27
N GLU A 221 -4.33 9.62 0.98
CA GLU A 221 -5.10 8.55 0.36
C GLU A 221 -4.23 7.34 0.09
N LEU A 222 -4.83 6.15 0.07
CA LEU A 222 -4.09 4.91 -0.16
C LEU A 222 -3.43 4.93 -1.54
N LEU A 223 -2.12 4.77 -1.57
CA LEU A 223 -1.33 4.62 -2.78
C LEU A 223 -1.25 3.13 -3.12
N PHE A 224 -0.72 2.32 -2.20
CA PHE A 224 -0.47 0.89 -2.38
C PHE A 224 -0.67 0.16 -1.05
N GLN A 225 -1.21 -1.06 -1.11
CA GLN A 225 -1.37 -1.96 0.02
C GLN A 225 -0.93 -3.38 -0.36
N MET A 226 -0.16 -4.00 0.53
CA MET A 226 0.18 -5.42 0.47
C MET A 226 -0.23 -6.08 1.79
N ILE A 227 -1.13 -7.06 1.71
CA ILE A 227 -1.58 -7.82 2.88
C ILE A 227 -0.73 -9.08 3.06
N SER A 228 -0.90 -9.75 4.20
CA SER A 228 -0.54 -11.17 4.29
C SER A 228 -1.49 -12.00 3.40
N ASP A 229 -0.94 -12.96 2.67
CA ASP A 229 -1.62 -13.77 1.68
C ASP A 229 -1.00 -15.17 1.67
N ASP A 230 -1.68 -16.11 2.33
CA ASP A 230 -1.26 -17.50 2.46
C ASP A 230 -1.11 -18.20 1.10
N ASP A 231 -1.95 -17.86 0.12
CA ASP A 231 -1.90 -18.49 -1.21
C ASP A 231 -0.64 -18.05 -2.00
N ALA A 232 -0.10 -16.88 -1.66
CA ALA A 232 1.10 -16.31 -2.28
C ALA A 232 2.36 -16.41 -1.40
N ASP A 233 2.30 -17.07 -0.24
CA ASP A 233 3.38 -17.12 0.76
C ASP A 233 3.90 -15.71 1.15
N ILE A 234 2.98 -14.74 1.30
CA ILE A 234 3.27 -13.39 1.79
C ILE A 234 2.79 -13.29 3.24
N ILE A 235 3.67 -12.99 4.18
CA ILE A 235 3.36 -12.92 5.61
C ILE A 235 4.03 -11.69 6.22
N TRP A 236 3.22 -10.78 6.74
CA TRP A 236 3.66 -9.59 7.45
C TRP A 236 3.50 -9.80 8.96
N GLY A 237 4.56 -10.24 9.65
CA GLY A 237 4.49 -10.51 11.09
C GLY A 237 3.43 -11.56 11.43
N ASP A 238 2.49 -11.22 12.30
CA ASP A 238 1.33 -12.07 12.64
C ASP A 238 0.11 -11.68 11.78
N MET A 239 0.15 -12.06 10.50
CA MET A 239 -0.91 -11.82 9.50
C MET A 239 -1.31 -10.34 9.33
N GLY A 240 -0.30 -9.49 9.20
CA GLY A 240 -0.43 -8.05 9.06
C GLY A 240 -0.56 -7.52 7.65
N VAL A 241 -0.34 -6.21 7.50
CA VAL A 241 -0.43 -5.47 6.24
C VAL A 241 0.58 -4.32 6.20
N GLY A 242 1.12 -4.05 5.01
CA GLY A 242 1.89 -2.84 4.72
C GLY A 242 1.11 -1.88 3.81
N ASN A 243 0.98 -0.62 4.23
CA ASN A 243 0.24 0.42 3.51
C ASN A 243 1.13 1.62 3.20
N PHE A 244 1.06 2.12 1.97
CA PHE A 244 1.67 3.37 1.55
C PHE A 244 0.58 4.37 1.20
N PHE A 245 0.70 5.61 1.67
CA PHE A 245 -0.28 6.66 1.39
C PHE A 245 0.37 7.92 0.84
N ILE A 246 -0.39 8.65 0.01
CA ILE A 246 0.08 9.87 -0.64
C ILE A 246 -1.02 10.92 -0.63
N GLN A 247 -0.63 12.19 -0.53
CA GLN A 247 -1.55 13.30 -0.75
C GLN A 247 -1.98 13.36 -2.23
N PRO A 248 -3.27 13.55 -2.55
CA PRO A 248 -3.74 13.63 -3.92
C PRO A 248 -3.05 14.71 -4.76
N SER A 249 -2.67 15.86 -4.18
CA SER A 249 -1.91 16.88 -4.90
C SER A 249 -0.49 16.43 -5.26
N ALA A 250 0.18 15.73 -4.36
CA ALA A 250 1.52 15.16 -4.58
C ALA A 250 1.48 14.08 -5.67
N LEU A 251 0.50 13.18 -5.63
CA LEU A 251 0.30 12.15 -6.67
C LEU A 251 0.10 12.78 -8.06
N ARG A 252 -0.75 13.80 -8.18
CA ARG A 252 -0.98 14.53 -9.46
C ARG A 252 0.29 15.19 -9.98
N ASN A 253 1.18 15.60 -9.08
CA ASN A 253 2.46 16.22 -9.41
C ASN A 253 3.61 15.21 -9.54
N LEU A 254 3.33 13.91 -9.45
CA LEU A 254 4.33 12.83 -9.47
C LEU A 254 5.41 13.00 -8.38
N ASP A 255 5.05 13.63 -7.26
CA ASP A 255 5.91 13.86 -6.11
C ASP A 255 5.68 12.79 -5.05
N PHE A 256 6.58 11.80 -5.03
CA PHE A 256 6.55 10.69 -4.09
C PHE A 256 7.47 10.91 -2.88
N SER A 257 7.97 12.14 -2.66
CA SER A 257 8.90 12.43 -1.56
C SER A 257 8.26 12.36 -0.18
N GLN A 258 6.96 12.68 -0.09
CA GLN A 258 6.19 12.70 1.15
C GLN A 258 5.21 11.53 1.25
N VAL A 259 5.52 10.36 0.67
CA VAL A 259 4.74 9.15 0.91
C VAL A 259 4.92 8.70 2.35
N ILE A 260 3.82 8.39 3.04
CA ILE A 260 3.86 7.75 4.36
C ILE A 260 3.79 6.24 4.21
N TYR A 261 4.50 5.51 5.06
CA TYR A 261 4.49 4.05 5.11
C TYR A 261 4.12 3.57 6.51
N SER A 262 3.13 2.68 6.58
CA SER A 262 2.68 2.02 7.81
C SER A 262 2.74 0.51 7.64
N TYR A 263 3.01 -0.18 8.74
CA TYR A 263 2.92 -1.63 8.90
C TYR A 263 2.29 -1.92 10.26
N ASP A 264 1.29 -2.81 10.28
CA ASP A 264 0.74 -3.40 11.49
C ASP A 264 0.53 -4.90 11.32
N CYS A 265 0.36 -5.61 12.44
CA CYS A 265 -0.04 -7.01 12.48
C CYS A 265 -0.88 -7.29 13.74
N SER A 266 -1.45 -8.50 13.84
CA SER A 266 -2.24 -8.91 15.01
C SER A 266 -1.38 -9.16 16.26
#